data_AF-A0AAV5SDH7-F1
#
_entry.id   AF-A0AAV5SDH7-F1
#
_cell.length_a   1.000
_cell.length_b   1.000
_cell.length_c   1.000
_cell.angle_alpha   90.00
_cell.angle_beta   90.00
_cell.angle_gamma   90.00
#
_symmetry.space_group_name_H-M   'P 1'
#
loop_
_entity.id
_entity.type
_entity.pdbx_description
1 polymer ?
#
loop_
_entity_poly.entity_id
_entity_poly.type
_entity_poly.pdbx_seq_one_letter_code
_entity_poly.pdbx_strand_id
1 'polypeptide(L)' 'SNLNVNLATISRKFHSRDFADPSEPHHDVALMIDGRRVYVSKQFLSIHSSFFQTMFYVRCFRYHKTRRSL' A
#
# COMPACT_ATOMS: atom_id res chain seq x y z
N SER A 1 -22.82 -16.15 -34.69
CA SER A 1 -21.83 -17.08 -34.11
C SER A 1 -21.69 -16.75 -32.62
N ASN A 2 -22.31 -17.57 -31.76
CA ASN A 2 -22.23 -17.38 -30.31
C ASN A 2 -20.86 -17.88 -29.82
N LEU A 3 -20.04 -16.97 -29.29
CA LEU A 3 -18.80 -17.33 -28.60
C LEU A 3 -19.13 -17.89 -27.22
N ASN A 4 -19.11 -19.22 -27.11
CA ASN A 4 -19.10 -19.92 -25.83
C ASN A 4 -17.73 -19.69 -25.16
N VAL A 5 -17.63 -18.60 -24.38
CA VAL A 5 -16.49 -18.35 -23.51
C VAL A 5 -16.55 -19.32 -22.33
N ASN A 6 -15.91 -20.48 -22.52
CA ASN A 6 -15.74 -21.46 -21.46
C ASN A 6 -14.95 -20.84 -20.31
N LEU A 7 -15.53 -20.88 -19.12
CA LEU A 7 -14.99 -20.39 -17.84
C LEU A 7 -13.57 -20.90 -17.54
N ALA A 8 -13.15 -22.01 -18.15
CA ALA A 8 -11.83 -22.62 -18.04
C ALA A 8 -10.67 -21.76 -18.61
N THR A 9 -10.94 -20.81 -19.53
CA THR A 9 -9.88 -20.00 -20.16
C THR A 9 -9.45 -18.80 -19.31
N ILE A 10 -10.27 -18.35 -18.34
CA ILE A 10 -9.91 -17.24 -17.44
C ILE A 10 -9.28 -17.79 -16.16
N SER A 11 -8.30 -18.68 -16.29
CA SER A 11 -7.38 -18.96 -15.18
C SER A 11 -6.40 -17.79 -15.11
N ARG A 12 -6.82 -16.69 -14.48
CA ARG A 12 -5.86 -15.66 -14.05
C ARG A 12 -4.86 -16.38 -13.18
N LYS A 13 -3.63 -16.58 -13.67
CA LYS A 13 -2.48 -16.85 -12.81
C LYS A 13 -2.39 -15.66 -11.86
N PHE A 14 -3.02 -15.79 -10.69
CA PHE A 14 -2.82 -14.86 -9.60
C PHE A 14 -1.35 -15.03 -9.22
N HIS A 15 -0.52 -14.12 -9.70
CA HIS A 15 0.85 -14.05 -9.26
C HIS A 15 0.80 -13.71 -7.77
N SER A 16 1.00 -14.72 -6.92
CA SER A 16 1.13 -14.52 -5.49
C SER A 16 2.37 -13.67 -5.29
N ARG A 17 2.19 -12.41 -4.90
CA ARG A 17 3.29 -11.49 -4.66
C ARG A 17 4.01 -11.88 -3.38
N ASP A 18 5.33 -11.92 -3.41
CA ASP A 18 6.15 -12.02 -2.21
C ASP A 18 6.42 -10.61 -1.65
N PHE A 19 5.75 -10.26 -0.55
CA PHE A 19 5.95 -8.96 0.08
C PHE A 19 7.27 -8.85 0.86
N ALA A 20 8.06 -9.93 0.97
CA ALA A 20 9.38 -9.90 1.58
C ALA A 20 10.51 -9.62 0.58
N ASP A 21 10.25 -9.77 -0.73
CA ASP A 21 11.26 -9.57 -1.77
C ASP A 21 11.32 -8.09 -2.22
N PRO A 22 12.44 -7.38 -2.03
CA PRO A 22 12.63 -6.04 -2.58
C PRO A 22 12.72 -6.00 -4.10
N SER A 23 12.88 -7.14 -4.78
CA SER A 23 12.93 -7.20 -6.25
C SER A 23 11.54 -7.18 -6.90
N GLU A 24 10.49 -7.50 -6.12
CA GLU A 24 9.11 -7.48 -6.58
C GLU A 24 8.67 -6.07 -6.98
N PRO A 25 8.07 -5.88 -8.16
CA PRO A 25 7.67 -4.55 -8.61
C PRO A 25 6.47 -4.01 -7.81
N HIS A 26 6.22 -2.70 -7.95
CA HIS A 26 5.03 -2.02 -7.41
C HIS A 26 4.96 -1.91 -5.88
N HIS A 27 6.10 -1.66 -5.24
CA HIS A 27 6.20 -1.12 -3.89
C HIS A 27 6.93 0.22 -3.90
N ASP A 28 6.63 1.07 -2.92
CA ASP A 28 7.27 2.39 -2.75
C ASP A 28 7.58 2.72 -1.29
N VAL A 29 7.29 1.77 -0.38
CA VAL A 29 7.64 1.84 1.04
C VAL A 29 7.86 0.43 1.60
N ALA A 30 8.75 0.32 2.60
CA ALA A 30 8.92 -0.88 3.38
C ALA A 30 8.45 -0.64 4.83
N LEU A 31 7.57 -1.50 5.33
CA LEU A 31 7.14 -1.49 6.73
C LEU A 31 8.01 -2.49 7.52
N MET A 32 8.49 -2.07 8.69
CA MET A 32 9.12 -2.97 9.65
C MET A 32 8.07 -3.51 10.60
N ILE A 33 7.81 -4.82 10.57
CA ILE A 33 6.86 -5.50 11.44
C ILE A 33 7.61 -6.64 12.11
N ASP A 34 7.75 -6.57 13.44
CA ASP A 34 8.45 -7.60 14.23
C ASP A 34 9.86 -7.93 13.68
N GLY A 35 10.63 -6.90 13.35
CA GLY A 35 11.98 -7.05 12.79
C GLY A 35 12.03 -7.50 11.31
N ARG A 36 10.90 -7.72 10.65
CA ARG A 36 10.81 -8.13 9.25
C ARG A 36 10.39 -6.96 8.35
N ARG A 37 10.96 -6.89 7.15
CA ARG A 37 10.57 -5.91 6.12
C ARG A 37 9.42 -6.46 5.29
N VAL A 38 8.43 -5.61 5.04
CA VAL A 38 7.30 -5.89 4.15
C VAL A 38 7.20 -4.75 3.14
N TYR A 39 7.40 -5.05 1.87
CA TYR A 39 7.43 -4.10 0.75
C TYR A 39 6.04 -3.89 0.19
N VAL A 40 5.48 -2.69 0.33
CA VAL A 40 4.08 -2.39 0.03
C VAL A 40 3.92 -1.08 -0.76
N SER A 41 2.73 -0.86 -1.31
CA SER A 41 2.36 0.40 -1.97
C SER A 41 1.61 1.31 -1.01
N LYS A 42 2.09 2.55 -0.83
CA LYS A 42 1.42 3.60 -0.04
C LYS A 42 0.01 3.86 -0.54
N GLN A 43 -0.15 3.94 -1.87
CA GLN A 43 -1.45 4.19 -2.49
C GLN A 43 -2.44 3.08 -2.15
N PHE A 44 -2.01 1.81 -2.31
CA PHE A 44 -2.87 0.67 -2.04
C PHE A 44 -3.31 0.63 -0.56
N LEU A 45 -2.36 0.80 0.37
CA LEU A 45 -2.67 0.83 1.80
C LEU A 45 -3.61 1.99 2.16
N SER A 46 -3.46 3.14 1.51
CA SER A 46 -4.27 4.32 1.81
C SER A 46 -5.71 4.21 1.32
N ILE A 47 -5.92 3.58 0.16
CA ILE A 47 -7.27 3.27 -0.35
C ILE A 47 -8.04 2.38 0.64
N HIS A 48 -7.34 1.44 1.28
CA HIS A 48 -7.94 0.46 2.17
C HIS A 48 -7.86 0.82 3.67
N SER A 49 -7.18 1.92 4.03
CA SER A 49 -7.01 2.33 5.42
C SER A 49 -6.85 3.84 5.55
N SER A 50 -7.82 4.47 6.22
CA SER A 50 -7.78 5.90 6.55
C SER A 50 -6.58 6.26 7.44
N PHE A 51 -6.08 5.31 8.23
CA PHE A 51 -4.85 5.47 9.00
C PHE A 51 -3.64 5.67 8.06
N PHE A 52 -3.44 4.77 7.10
CA PHE A 52 -2.32 4.87 6.16
C PHE A 52 -2.48 6.06 5.21
N GLN A 53 -3.70 6.40 4.80
CA GLN A 53 -4.00 7.63 4.06
C GLN A 53 -3.53 8.86 4.82
N THR A 54 -3.83 8.93 6.11
CA THR A 54 -3.40 10.04 6.97
C THR A 54 -1.88 10.03 7.16
N MET A 55 -1.30 8.88 7.50
CA MET A 55 0.12 8.70 7.76
C MET A 55 0.99 9.08 6.54
N PHE A 56 0.58 8.70 5.33
CA PHE A 56 1.39 8.91 4.12
C PHE A 56 1.09 10.23 3.39
N TYR A 57 -0.15 10.70 3.41
CA TYR A 57 -0.57 11.81 2.54
C TYR A 57 -1.11 13.03 3.28
N VAL A 58 -1.52 12.88 4.54
CA VAL A 58 -1.91 14.03 5.35
C VAL A 58 -0.67 14.51 6.10
N ARG A 59 0.10 15.41 5.47
CA ARG A 59 1.07 16.21 6.21
C ARG A 59 0.28 17.01 7.25
N CYS A 60 0.39 16.61 8.52
CA CYS A 60 -0.13 17.38 9.62
C CYS A 60 0.51 18.77 9.59
N PHE A 61 -0.22 19.77 9.09
CA PHE A 61 -0.06 21.11 9.60
C PHE A 61 -0.71 21.15 10.99
N ARG A 62 0.15 21.44 11.99
CA ARG A 62 -0.11 22.03 13.32
C ARG A 62 -0.07 21.09 14.56
N TYR A 63 1.07 21.16 15.25
CA TYR A 63 1.09 21.67 16.64
C TYR A 63 1.97 22.92 16.68
N HIS A 64 1.40 24.08 16.34
CA HIS A 64 1.94 25.37 16.74
C HIS A 64 1.14 25.86 17.94
N LYS A 65 1.66 25.63 19.15
CA LYS A 65 1.45 26.56 20.25
C LYS A 65 2.71 27.40 20.38
N THR A 66 2.64 28.61 19.84
CA THR A 66 3.57 29.72 20.05
C THR A 66 3.87 29.86 21.55
N ARG A 67 5.12 29.63 21.96
CA ARG A 67 5.64 30.26 23.18
C ARG A 67 6.51 31.44 22.78
N ARG A 68 5.84 32.55 22.47
CA ARG A 68 6.32 33.87 22.84
C ARG A 68 5.29 34.43 23.80
N SER A 69 5.66 34.45 25.08
CA SER A 69 5.06 35.31 26.08
C SER A 69 6.15 35.68 27.08
N LEU A 70 6.58 36.93 26.94
CA LEU A 70 7.39 37.77 27.82
C LEU A 70 8.84 37.35 28.03
#